data_AF-A0A951NEL8-F1
#
_entry.id   AF-A0A951NEL8-F1
#
_cell.length_a   1.000
_cell.length_b   1.000
_cell.length_c   1.000
_cell.angle_alpha   90.00
_cell.angle_beta   90.00
_cell.angle_gamma   90.00
#
_symmetry.space_group_name_H-M   'P 1'
#
loop_
_entity.id
_entity.type
_entity.pdbx_description
1 polymer ?
#
loop_
_entity_poly.entity_id
_entity_poly.type
_entity_poly.pdbx_seq_one_letter_code
_entity_poly.pdbx_strand_id
1 'polypeptide(L)'
;MKTAISLPDSVFERAERLAAKLGLTRSRLYALALEQYLDRSDEQPDPVTEALNRVYADRPPPDEFLAAAAIRLIDSGEWEWKE
;
A
#
# COMPACT_ATOMS: atom_id res chain seq x y z
N MET A 1 -16.59 18.40 5.18
CA MET A 1 -17.00 18.31 6.61
C MET A 1 -15.96 19.05 7.47
N LYS A 2 -16.33 19.69 8.58
CA LYS A 2 -15.36 20.27 9.54
C LYS A 2 -15.42 19.45 10.83
N THR A 3 -14.27 18.97 11.28
CA THR A 3 -14.14 18.23 12.53
C THR A 3 -12.92 18.75 13.29
N ALA A 4 -13.01 18.82 14.60
CA ALA A 4 -11.88 19.14 15.46
C ALA A 4 -11.23 17.82 15.91
N ILE A 5 -9.92 17.71 15.73
CA ILE A 5 -9.14 16.52 16.11
C ILE A 5 -8.07 16.91 17.13
N SER A 6 -7.84 16.05 18.11
CA SER A 6 -6.72 16.18 19.04
C SER A 6 -5.51 15.45 18.46
N LEU A 7 -4.34 16.09 18.50
CA LEU A 7 -3.08 15.56 17.99
C LEU A 7 -1.98 15.82 19.02
N PRO A 8 -0.94 14.97 19.13
CA PRO A 8 0.25 15.29 19.89
C PRO A 8 0.94 16.55 19.33
N ASP A 9 1.42 17.44 20.20
CA ASP A 9 2.07 18.70 19.81
C ASP A 9 3.23 18.47 18.82
N SER A 10 4.01 17.40 19.05
CA SER A 10 5.13 17.04 18.18
C SER A 10 4.70 16.72 16.73
N VAL A 11 3.50 16.17 16.54
CA VAL A 11 2.94 15.88 15.21
C VAL A 11 2.43 17.16 14.58
N PHE A 12 1.71 17.98 15.34
CA PHE A 12 1.20 19.27 14.89
C PHE A 12 2.34 20.16 14.38
N GLU A 13 3.39 20.34 15.19
CA GLU A 13 4.55 21.17 14.84
C GLU A 13 5.28 20.68 13.58
N ARG A 14 5.38 19.36 13.39
CA ARG A 14 5.97 18.80 12.17
C ARG A 14 5.09 19.06 10.94
N ALA A 15 3.77 18.95 11.10
CA ALA A 15 2.82 19.22 10.04
C ALA A 15 2.83 20.70 9.64
N GLU A 16 2.92 21.63 10.60
CA GLU A 16 3.02 23.08 10.31
C GLU A 16 4.24 23.41 9.45
N ARG A 17 5.41 22.88 9.82
CA ARG A 17 6.64 23.10 9.05
C ARG A 17 6.55 22.53 7.64
N LEU A 18 5.95 21.35 7.49
CA LEU A 18 5.78 20.73 6.19
C LEU A 18 4.77 21.49 5.32
N ALA A 19 3.63 21.89 5.89
CA ALA A 19 2.62 22.68 5.20
C ALA A 19 3.21 24.00 4.68
N ALA A 20 3.97 24.71 5.52
CA ALA A 20 4.67 25.94 5.13
C ALA A 20 5.67 25.69 3.98
N LYS A 21 6.49 24.63 4.09
CA LYS A 21 7.47 24.27 3.04
C LYS A 21 6.81 23.95 1.70
N LEU A 22 5.62 23.35 1.72
CA LEU A 22 4.87 22.97 0.53
C LEU A 22 3.89 24.06 0.03
N GLY A 23 3.79 25.19 0.73
CA GLY A 23 2.80 26.24 0.41
C GLY A 23 1.35 25.77 0.57
N LEU A 24 1.09 24.79 1.44
CA LEU A 24 -0.23 24.22 1.68
C LEU A 24 -0.86 24.80 2.95
N THR A 25 -2.19 24.85 2.97
CA THR A 25 -2.91 25.06 4.23
C THR A 25 -2.87 23.78 5.06
N ARG A 26 -2.98 23.94 6.38
CA ARG A 26 -2.98 22.83 7.35
C ARG A 26 -4.04 21.79 7.04
N SER A 27 -5.27 22.26 6.80
CA SER A 27 -6.40 21.38 6.46
C SER A 27 -6.16 20.61 5.16
N ARG A 28 -5.52 21.21 4.17
CA ARG A 28 -5.16 20.52 2.92
C ARG A 28 -4.08 19.47 3.12
N LEU A 29 -3.06 19.77 3.93
CA LEU A 29 -2.03 18.78 4.26
C LEU A 29 -2.66 17.56 4.96
N TYR A 30 -3.52 17.78 5.96
CA TYR A 30 -4.18 16.69 6.68
C TYR A 30 -5.13 15.88 5.79
N ALA A 31 -5.88 16.53 4.89
CA ALA A 31 -6.74 15.83 3.94
C ALA A 31 -5.91 14.90 3.03
N LEU A 32 -4.83 15.42 2.43
CA LEU A 32 -3.95 14.62 1.57
C LEU A 32 -3.29 13.45 2.31
N ALA A 33 -2.91 13.65 3.58
CA ALA A 33 -2.33 12.59 4.39
C ALA A 33 -3.35 11.49 4.69
N LEU A 34 -4.60 11.87 4.97
CA LEU A 34 -5.68 10.94 5.25
C LEU A 34 -6.09 10.17 3.99
N GLU A 35 -6.23 10.84 2.85
CA GLU A 35 -6.52 10.21 1.55
C GLU A 35 -5.47 9.14 1.23
N GLN A 36 -4.19 9.50 1.25
CA GLN A 36 -3.12 8.52 1.00
C GLN A 36 -3.07 7.39 2.03
N TYR A 37 -3.45 7.65 3.28
CA TYR A 37 -3.52 6.61 4.29
C TYR A 37 -4.67 5.65 4.00
N LEU A 38 -5.84 6.18 3.64
CA LEU A 38 -7.01 5.38 3.27
C LEU A 38 -6.73 4.60 2.00
N ASP A 39 -6.19 5.20 0.94
CA ASP A 39 -5.86 4.49 -0.31
C ASP A 39 -4.93 3.28 -0.04
N ARG A 40 -3.87 3.49 0.77
CA ARG A 40 -2.96 2.40 1.17
C ARG A 40 -3.61 1.36 2.09
N SER A 41 -4.69 1.71 2.78
CA SER A 41 -5.39 0.82 3.72
C SER A 41 -6.58 0.09 3.07
N ASP A 42 -7.17 0.71 2.04
CA ASP A 42 -8.25 0.19 1.20
C ASP A 42 -7.71 -0.64 0.04
N GLU A 43 -6.38 -0.66 -0.17
CA GLU A 43 -5.64 -1.80 -0.73
C GLU A 43 -5.80 -3.03 0.20
N GLN A 44 -7.05 -3.49 0.38
CA GLN A 44 -7.30 -4.83 0.86
C GLN A 44 -6.59 -5.78 -0.11
N PRO A 45 -5.86 -6.80 0.39
CA PRO A 45 -5.26 -7.78 -0.48
C PRO A 45 -6.38 -8.30 -1.39
N ASP A 46 -6.14 -8.27 -2.70
CA ASP A 46 -7.07 -8.82 -3.68
C ASP A 46 -7.58 -10.16 -3.14
N PRO A 47 -8.90 -10.35 -2.99
CA PRO A 47 -9.44 -11.57 -2.38
C PRO A 47 -8.95 -12.84 -3.08
N VAL A 48 -8.59 -12.76 -4.37
CA VAL A 48 -7.94 -13.84 -5.11
C VAL A 48 -6.52 -14.07 -4.59
N THR A 49 -5.73 -13.00 -4.43
CA THR A 49 -4.38 -13.07 -3.85
C THR A 49 -4.41 -13.59 -2.41
N GLU A 50 -5.37 -13.16 -1.58
CA GLU A 50 -5.50 -13.67 -0.21
C GLU A 50 -5.87 -15.16 -0.17
N ALA A 51 -6.80 -15.58 -1.04
CA ALA A 51 -7.17 -16.98 -1.18
C ALA A 51 -5.98 -17.85 -1.62
N LEU A 52 -5.20 -17.38 -2.60
CA LEU A 52 -3.98 -18.06 -3.04
C LEU A 52 -2.95 -18.14 -1.90
N ASN A 53 -2.68 -17.03 -1.22
CA ASN A 53 -1.77 -17.02 -0.07
C ASN A 53 -2.17 -18.04 0.99
N ARG A 54 -3.47 -18.20 1.25
CA ARG A 54 -3.99 -19.20 2.19
C ARG A 54 -3.76 -20.63 1.72
N VAL A 55 -3.93 -20.91 0.43
CA VAL A 55 -3.67 -22.24 -0.17
C VAL A 55 -2.18 -22.61 -0.12
N TYR A 56 -1.30 -21.62 -0.21
CA TYR A 56 0.15 -21.82 -0.23
C TYR A 56 0.85 -21.56 1.12
N ALA A 57 0.10 -21.25 2.19
CA ALA A 57 0.65 -20.80 3.47
C ALA A 57 1.57 -21.83 4.16
N ASP A 58 1.40 -23.12 3.88
CA ASP A 58 2.18 -24.22 4.45
C ASP A 58 3.33 -24.67 3.55
N ARG A 59 3.51 -24.03 2.38
CA ARG A 59 4.59 -24.37 1.45
C ARG A 59 5.81 -23.48 1.69
N PRO A 60 7.03 -24.03 1.55
CA PRO A 60 8.22 -23.21 1.57
C PRO A 60 8.18 -22.21 0.40
N PRO A 61 8.68 -20.98 0.58
CA PRO A 61 8.82 -20.05 -0.52
C PRO A 61 9.71 -20.67 -1.61
N PRO A 62 9.43 -20.39 -2.89
CA PRO A 62 10.34 -20.81 -3.96
C PRO A 62 11.72 -20.19 -3.73
N ASP A 63 12.77 -20.86 -4.22
CA ASP A 63 14.08 -20.23 -4.28
C ASP A 63 14.03 -18.98 -5.19
N GLU A 64 14.94 -18.05 -4.94
CA GLU A 64 14.95 -16.75 -5.60
C GLU A 64 15.03 -16.86 -7.13
N PHE A 65 15.75 -17.89 -7.64
CA PHE A 65 15.87 -18.11 -9.07
C PHE A 65 14.54 -18.58 -9.68
N LEU A 66 13.88 -19.57 -9.07
CA LEU A 66 12.56 -20.01 -9.50
C LEU A 66 11.51 -18.90 -9.40
N ALA A 67 11.54 -18.09 -8.33
CA ALA A 67 10.62 -16.96 -8.17
C ALA A 67 10.79 -15.94 -9.31
N ALA A 68 12.04 -15.56 -9.61
CA ALA A 68 12.33 -14.61 -10.68
C ALA A 68 11.96 -15.17 -12.07
N ALA A 69 12.20 -16.46 -12.31
CA ALA A 69 11.81 -17.10 -13.56
C ALA A 69 10.28 -17.17 -13.72
N ALA A 70 9.55 -17.51 -12.67
CA ALA A 70 8.09 -17.56 -12.67
C ALA A 70 7.47 -16.17 -12.93
N ILE A 71 7.97 -15.12 -12.30
CA ILE A 71 7.51 -13.74 -12.53
C ILE A 71 7.70 -13.36 -14.00
N ARG A 72 8.88 -13.63 -14.58
CA ARG A 72 9.16 -13.33 -15.99
C ARG A 72 8.24 -14.07 -16.96
N LEU A 73 7.91 -15.33 -16.66
CA LEU A 73 7.00 -16.13 -17.48
C LEU A 73 5.56 -15.60 -17.43
N ILE A 74 5.11 -15.15 -16.25
CA ILE A 74 3.80 -14.52 -16.08
C ILE A 74 3.76 -13.19 -16.85
N ASP A 75 4.79 -12.35 -16.68
CA ASP A 75 4.89 -11.04 -17.33
C ASP A 75 5.02 -11.14 -18.86
N SER A 76 5.69 -12.18 -19.38
CA SER A 76 5.82 -12.40 -20.83
C SER A 76 4.51 -12.87 -21.47
N GLY A 77 3.58 -13.41 -20.69
CA GLY A 77 2.34 -14.01 -21.18
C GLY A 77 2.54 -15.34 -21.91
N GLU A 78 3.73 -15.93 -21.87
CA GLU A 78 4.09 -17.19 -22.54
C GLU A 78 3.74 -18.43 -21.69
N TRP A 79 2.99 -18.25 -20.61
CA TRP A 79 2.55 -19.34 -19.75
C TRP A 79 1.43 -20.15 -20.44
N GLU A 80 1.49 -21.48 -20.31
CA GLU A 80 0.48 -22.40 -20.87
C GLU A 80 -0.34 -23.06 -19.75
N TRP A 81 -1.66 -23.06 -19.88
CA TRP A 81 -2.50 -23.96 -19.09
C TRP A 81 -2.36 -25.37 -19.65
N LYS A 82 -1.87 -26.31 -18.84
CA LYS A 82 -2.08 -27.74 -19.12
C LYS A 82 -3.37 -28.19 -18.45
N GLU A 83 -4.31 -28.67 -19.27
CA GLU A 83 -5.50 -29.41 -18.82
C GLU A 83 -5.13 -30.77 -18.20
#